data_AF-A0A5C6M0P5-F1
#
_entry.id   AF-A0A5C6M0P5-F1
#
_cell.length_a   1.000
_cell.length_b   1.000
_cell.length_c   1.000
_cell.angle_alpha   90.00
_cell.angle_beta   90.00
_cell.angle_gamma   90.00
#
_symmetry.space_group_name_H-M   'P 1'
#
loop_
_entity.id
_entity.type
_entity.pdbx_description
1 polymer ?
#
loop_
_entity_poly.entity_id
_entity_poly.type
_entity_poly.pdbx_seq_one_letter_code
_entity_poly.pdbx_strand_id
1 'polypeptide(L)'
;IFDATDLATCRMYQSLSETWQGLLKNATEGFARWPALPMITVVMAAVFVFPPILMIAGAVGLLPEALTGPVAIALFSGYLPRVICCLRYDRAWLGALLHPVAVVLFLAIQWTAWVDQKRGRTVQWRQRSYETLSS
;
A
#
# COMPACT_ATOMS: atom_id res chain seq x y z
N ILE A 1 -10.78 10.15 -21.78
CA ILE A 1 -11.15 9.20 -20.70
C ILE A 1 -12.17 9.93 -19.82
N PHE A 2 -13.38 9.39 -19.61
CA PHE A 2 -14.43 9.99 -18.78
C PHE A 2 -14.65 9.15 -17.51
N ASP A 3 -15.12 9.75 -16.42
CA ASP A 3 -15.41 9.06 -15.16
C ASP A 3 -16.76 8.33 -15.27
N ALA A 4 -16.73 7.01 -15.10
CA ALA A 4 -17.88 6.11 -15.23
C ALA A 4 -18.31 5.49 -13.90
N THR A 5 -17.84 6.03 -12.76
CA THR A 5 -18.06 5.46 -11.42
C THR A 5 -19.54 5.30 -11.07
N ASP A 6 -20.40 6.21 -11.55
CA ASP A 6 -21.84 6.19 -11.26
C ASP A 6 -22.66 5.20 -12.12
N LEU A 7 -22.06 4.53 -13.10
CA LEU A 7 -22.79 3.66 -14.03
C LEU A 7 -23.03 2.24 -13.49
N ALA A 8 -22.18 1.73 -12.60
CA ALA A 8 -22.32 0.38 -12.06
C ALA A 8 -21.56 0.22 -10.73
N THR A 9 -22.17 -0.49 -9.78
CA THR A 9 -21.50 -0.91 -8.53
C THR A 9 -21.15 -2.39 -8.60
N CYS A 10 -19.85 -2.72 -8.56
CA CYS A 10 -19.38 -4.10 -8.55
C CYS A 10 -18.76 -4.43 -7.18
N ARG A 11 -19.30 -5.43 -6.48
CA ARG A 11 -18.69 -5.99 -5.27
C ARG A 11 -18.02 -7.31 -5.59
N MET A 12 -16.70 -7.30 -5.75
CA MET A 12 -15.93 -8.50 -6.09
C MET A 12 -15.68 -9.42 -4.88
N TYR A 13 -15.48 -8.84 -3.70
CA TYR A 13 -15.17 -9.56 -2.46
C TYR A 13 -16.28 -9.36 -1.41
N GLN A 14 -16.65 -10.45 -0.75
CA GLN A 14 -17.69 -10.46 0.27
C GLN A 14 -17.10 -10.45 1.69
N SER A 15 -15.84 -10.87 1.85
CA SER A 15 -15.14 -10.91 3.14
C SER A 15 -13.73 -10.29 3.10
N LEU A 16 -13.18 -10.02 4.29
CA LEU A 16 -11.79 -9.58 4.46
C LEU A 16 -10.82 -10.67 3.98
N SER A 17 -11.11 -11.95 4.27
CA SER A 17 -10.28 -13.08 3.84
C SER A 17 -10.17 -13.16 2.32
N GLU A 18 -11.30 -13.01 1.60
CA GLU A 18 -11.30 -13.01 0.14
C GLU A 18 -10.52 -11.81 -0.42
N THR A 19 -10.70 -10.62 0.17
CA THR A 19 -9.95 -9.42 -0.19
C THR A 19 -8.45 -9.64 0.01
N TRP A 20 -8.05 -10.20 1.15
CA TRP A 20 -6.64 -10.46 1.48
C TRP A 20 -6.01 -11.47 0.51
N GLN A 21 -6.68 -12.58 0.22
CA GLN A 21 -6.21 -13.56 -0.77
C GLN A 21 -6.10 -12.95 -2.17
N GLY A 22 -7.06 -12.11 -2.55
CA GLY A 22 -7.01 -11.35 -3.79
C GLY A 22 -5.79 -10.43 -3.89
N LEU A 23 -5.50 -9.69 -2.82
CA LEU A 23 -4.34 -8.80 -2.75
C LEU A 23 -3.01 -9.57 -2.74
N LEU A 24 -2.93 -10.73 -2.07
CA LEU A 24 -1.76 -11.60 -2.08
C LEU A 24 -1.41 -12.10 -3.48
N LYS A 25 -2.42 -12.40 -4.31
CA LYS A 25 -2.20 -12.76 -5.70
C LYS A 25 -1.55 -11.61 -6.47
N ASN A 26 -2.14 -10.42 -6.39
CA ASN A 26 -1.59 -9.23 -7.05
C ASN A 26 -0.19 -8.87 -6.54
N ALA A 27 0.07 -9.11 -5.25
CA ALA A 27 1.38 -8.92 -4.66
C ALA A 27 2.44 -9.85 -5.25
N THR A 28 2.08 -11.13 -5.43
CA THR A 28 2.93 -12.16 -6.05
C THR A 28 3.33 -11.79 -7.48
N GLU A 29 2.39 -11.31 -8.28
CA GLU A 29 2.64 -10.85 -9.66
C GLU A 29 3.37 -9.48 -9.71
N GLY A 30 3.24 -8.68 -8.64
CA GLY A 30 3.77 -7.33 -8.55
C GLY A 30 5.15 -7.24 -7.89
N PHE A 31 5.15 -6.76 -6.63
CA PHE A 31 6.38 -6.34 -5.94
C PHE A 31 6.97 -7.40 -5.01
N ALA A 32 6.32 -8.54 -4.81
CA ALA A 32 6.80 -9.63 -3.95
C ALA A 32 7.92 -10.45 -4.61
N ARG A 33 8.98 -9.77 -5.10
CA ARG A 33 10.17 -10.35 -5.74
C ARG A 33 11.43 -9.61 -5.32
N TRP A 34 12.57 -10.28 -5.31
CA TRP A 34 13.87 -9.63 -5.08
C TRP A 34 14.43 -9.07 -6.38
N PRO A 35 15.08 -7.88 -6.36
CA PRO A 35 15.30 -6.97 -5.23
C PRO A 35 14.19 -5.90 -5.05
N ALA A 36 13.06 -6.02 -5.76
CA ALA A 36 12.01 -5.00 -5.75
C ALA A 36 11.36 -4.82 -4.36
N LEU A 37 11.16 -5.90 -3.61
CA LEU A 37 10.52 -5.90 -2.30
C LEU A 37 11.21 -4.99 -1.25
N PRO A 38 12.52 -5.15 -0.97
CA PRO A 38 13.19 -4.24 -0.02
C PRO A 38 13.23 -2.80 -0.55
N MET A 39 13.43 -2.60 -1.86
CA MET A 39 13.46 -1.26 -2.45
C MET A 39 12.14 -0.52 -2.23
N ILE A 40 11.00 -1.14 -2.58
CA ILE A 40 9.70 -0.52 -2.38
C ILE A 40 9.37 -0.36 -0.89
N THR A 41 9.80 -1.29 -0.04
CA THR A 41 9.64 -1.18 1.42
C THR A 41 10.32 0.06 1.96
N VAL A 42 11.58 0.28 1.60
CA VAL A 42 12.35 1.45 2.06
C VAL A 42 11.74 2.74 1.52
N VAL A 43 11.45 2.81 0.22
CA VAL A 43 10.90 4.02 -0.41
C VAL A 43 9.53 4.37 0.19
N MET A 44 8.61 3.40 0.28
CA MET A 44 7.27 3.65 0.82
C MET A 44 7.31 4.01 2.31
N ALA A 45 8.15 3.34 3.10
CA ALA A 45 8.30 3.67 4.52
C ALA A 45 8.86 5.08 4.71
N ALA A 46 9.89 5.45 3.93
CA ALA A 46 10.52 6.76 4.02
C ALA A 46 9.59 7.91 3.59
N VAL A 47 8.72 7.69 2.61
CA VAL A 47 7.83 8.74 2.08
C VAL A 47 6.52 8.83 2.86
N PHE A 48 5.94 7.71 3.31
CA PHE A 48 4.57 7.71 3.85
C PHE A 48 4.47 7.38 5.34
N VAL A 49 5.44 6.64 5.90
CA VAL A 49 5.38 6.14 7.28
C VAL A 49 6.26 6.96 8.21
N PHE A 50 7.51 7.25 7.83
CA PHE A 50 8.41 8.03 8.68
C PHE A 50 8.03 9.50 8.84
N PRO A 51 7.59 10.25 7.81
CA PRO A 51 7.28 11.67 7.98
C PRO A 51 6.24 11.97 9.07
N PRO A 52 5.10 11.25 9.19
CA PRO A 52 4.17 11.51 10.28
C PRO A 52 4.75 11.15 11.66
N ILE A 53 5.52 10.07 11.77
CA ILE A 53 6.19 9.68 13.02
C ILE A 53 7.21 10.75 13.45
N LEU A 54 8.01 11.23 12.49
CA LEU A 54 9.00 12.28 12.73
C LEU A 54 8.33 13.60 13.10
N MET A 55 7.21 13.98 12.46
CA MET A 55 6.47 15.17 12.88
C MET A 55 5.98 15.08 14.33
N ILE A 56 5.46 13.93 14.75
CA ILE A 56 5.03 13.70 16.13
C ILE A 56 6.23 13.78 17.08
N ALA A 57 7.36 13.14 16.73
CA ALA A 57 8.58 13.18 17.51
C ALA A 57 9.12 14.62 17.67
N GLY A 58 9.10 15.43 16.60
CA GLY A 58 9.45 16.85 16.66
C GLY A 58 8.53 17.66 17.57
N ALA A 59 7.22 17.39 17.54
CA ALA A 59 6.24 18.07 18.38
C ALA A 59 6.44 17.81 19.89
N VAL A 60 7.03 16.67 20.27
CA VAL A 60 7.38 16.33 21.66
C VAL A 60 8.85 16.63 22.02
N GLY A 61 9.57 17.36 21.15
CA GLY A 61 10.95 17.78 21.40
C GLY A 61 12.01 16.70 21.22
N LEU A 62 11.68 15.58 20.57
CA LEU A 62 12.62 14.46 20.30
C LEU A 62 13.42 14.63 19.00
N LEU A 63 13.16 15.68 18.22
CA LEU A 63 13.91 15.99 17.01
C LEU A 63 14.47 17.42 17.04
N PRO A 64 15.65 17.65 16.43
CA PRO A 64 16.17 19.00 16.21
C PRO A 64 15.17 19.87 15.42
N GLU A 65 14.97 21.12 15.86
CA GLU A 65 14.05 22.06 15.21
C GLU A 65 14.37 22.26 13.72
N ALA A 66 15.65 22.20 13.35
CA ALA A 66 16.12 22.30 11.97
C ALA A 66 15.54 21.24 11.02
N LEU A 67 15.10 20.08 11.55
CA LEU A 67 14.49 19.01 10.74
C LEU A 67 12.99 19.20 10.55
N THR A 68 12.34 20.08 11.32
CA THR A 68 10.88 20.27 11.26
C THR A 68 10.41 20.71 9.87
N GLY A 69 11.10 21.67 9.26
CA GLY A 69 10.75 22.17 7.92
C GLY A 69 10.82 21.08 6.84
N PRO A 70 11.98 20.40 6.67
CA PRO A 70 12.11 19.29 5.73
C PRO A 70 11.09 18.17 5.94
N VAL A 71 10.84 17.77 7.19
CA VAL A 71 9.87 16.72 7.51
C VAL A 71 8.44 17.16 7.15
N ALA A 72 8.07 18.42 7.41
CA ALA A 72 6.77 18.95 7.03
C ALA A 72 6.57 18.95 5.51
N ILE A 73 7.60 19.31 4.74
CA ILE A 73 7.56 19.27 3.27
C ILE A 73 7.40 17.83 2.77
N ALA A 74 8.14 16.88 3.35
CA ALA A 74 8.03 15.46 3.01
C ALA A 74 6.62 14.92 3.30
N LEU A 75 6.06 15.24 4.48
CA LEU A 75 4.71 14.83 4.85
C LEU A 75 3.67 15.40 3.87
N PHE A 76 3.74 16.70 3.58
CA PHE A 76 2.81 17.36 2.67
C PHE A 76 2.89 16.79 1.25
N SER A 77 4.10 16.68 0.70
CA SER A 77 4.30 16.15 -0.66
C SER A 77 3.86 14.69 -0.79
N GLY A 78 4.08 13.86 0.24
CA GLY A 78 3.61 12.48 0.26
C GLY A 78 2.08 12.36 0.30
N TYR A 79 1.39 13.18 1.09
CA TYR A 79 -0.07 13.10 1.23
C TYR A 79 -0.85 13.80 0.13
N LEU A 80 -0.27 14.81 -0.51
CA LEU A 80 -0.95 15.64 -1.49
C LEU A 80 -1.62 14.82 -2.61
N PRO A 81 -0.96 13.84 -3.26
CA PRO A 81 -1.60 13.01 -4.29
C PRO A 81 -2.82 12.25 -3.76
N ARG A 82 -2.74 11.69 -2.53
CA ARG A 82 -3.85 10.93 -1.94
C ARG A 82 -5.05 11.84 -1.64
N VAL A 83 -4.80 13.05 -1.15
CA VAL A 83 -5.83 14.07 -0.88
C VAL A 83 -6.49 14.52 -2.18
N ILE A 84 -5.70 14.78 -3.24
CA ILE A 84 -6.23 15.14 -4.56
C ILE A 84 -7.14 14.02 -5.10
N CYS A 85 -6.70 12.77 -5.02
CA CYS A 85 -7.53 11.62 -5.44
C CYS A 85 -8.81 11.50 -4.59
N CYS A 86 -8.71 11.74 -3.29
CA CYS A 86 -9.86 11.72 -2.39
C CYS A 86 -10.91 12.77 -2.75
N LEU A 87 -10.44 13.98 -3.05
CA LEU A 87 -11.30 15.10 -3.44
C LEU A 87 -11.96 14.88 -4.80
N ARG A 88 -11.24 14.26 -5.74
CA ARG A 88 -11.68 14.13 -7.13
C ARG A 88 -12.54 12.90 -7.41
N TYR A 89 -12.29 11.78 -6.73
CA TYR A 89 -12.87 10.49 -7.11
C TYR A 89 -13.68 9.85 -5.98
N ASP A 90 -13.03 9.47 -4.88
CA ASP A 90 -13.60 8.48 -3.95
C ASP A 90 -14.29 9.05 -2.70
N ARG A 91 -14.02 10.32 -2.34
CA ARG A 91 -14.41 10.95 -1.05
C ARG A 91 -14.10 10.09 0.19
N ALA A 92 -13.16 9.16 0.08
CA ALA A 92 -12.78 8.22 1.12
C ALA A 92 -11.80 8.87 2.11
N TRP A 93 -12.30 9.88 2.82
CA TRP A 93 -11.55 10.67 3.80
C TRP A 93 -10.87 9.81 4.86
N LEU A 94 -11.55 8.77 5.33
CA LEU A 94 -10.97 7.83 6.28
C LEU A 94 -9.75 7.11 5.70
N GLY A 95 -9.79 6.75 4.41
CA GLY A 95 -8.64 6.16 3.72
C GLY A 95 -7.52 7.15 3.40
N ALA A 96 -7.82 8.45 3.31
CA ALA A 96 -6.80 9.49 3.21
C ALA A 96 -6.11 9.72 4.56
N LEU A 97 -6.86 9.72 5.67
CA LEU A 97 -6.32 9.85 7.02
C LEU A 97 -5.48 8.62 7.42
N LEU A 98 -5.99 7.42 7.14
CA LEU A 98 -5.30 6.15 7.46
C LEU A 98 -4.32 5.73 6.36
N HIS A 99 -3.86 6.65 5.51
CA HIS A 99 -2.95 6.32 4.42
C HIS A 99 -1.65 5.64 4.87
N PRO A 100 -0.99 6.03 5.99
CA PRO A 100 0.19 5.32 6.49
C PRO A 100 -0.14 3.88 6.87
N VAL A 101 -1.31 3.65 7.48
CA VAL A 101 -1.79 2.31 7.84
C VAL A 101 -2.02 1.50 6.57
N ALA A 102 -2.61 2.09 5.55
CA ALA A 102 -2.80 1.44 4.25
C ALA A 102 -1.46 1.06 3.59
N VAL A 103 -0.44 1.92 3.69
CA VAL A 103 0.92 1.63 3.19
C VAL A 103 1.58 0.50 3.98
N VAL A 104 1.46 0.50 5.32
CA VAL A 104 1.97 -0.60 6.16
C VAL A 104 1.28 -1.92 5.82
N LEU A 105 -0.05 -1.92 5.67
CA LEU A 105 -0.79 -3.11 5.24
C LEU A 105 -0.38 -3.58 3.85
N PHE A 106 -0.22 -2.64 2.90
CA PHE A 106 0.28 -2.96 1.56
C PHE A 106 1.64 -3.65 1.63
N LEU A 107 2.60 -3.10 2.37
CA LEU A 107 3.93 -3.71 2.55
C LEU A 107 3.83 -5.08 3.23
N ALA A 108 3.00 -5.21 4.28
CA ALA A 108 2.78 -6.49 4.95
C ALA A 108 2.29 -7.56 3.97
N ILE A 109 1.33 -7.23 3.09
CA ILE A 109 0.82 -8.13 2.05
C ILE A 109 1.96 -8.56 1.12
N GLN A 110 2.81 -7.63 0.66
CA GLN A 110 3.95 -7.96 -0.21
C GLN A 110 4.93 -8.94 0.45
N TRP A 111 5.26 -8.71 1.72
CA TRP A 111 6.13 -9.60 2.49
C TRP A 111 5.50 -10.98 2.70
N THR A 112 4.21 -11.03 3.03
CA THR A 112 3.50 -12.32 3.18
C THR A 112 3.45 -13.10 1.87
N ALA A 113 3.16 -12.43 0.74
CA ALA A 113 3.16 -13.05 -0.58
C ALA A 113 4.55 -13.59 -0.97
N TRP A 114 5.62 -12.86 -0.62
CA TRP A 114 6.98 -13.32 -0.87
C TRP A 114 7.34 -14.55 -0.03
N VAL A 115 6.98 -14.55 1.26
CA VAL A 115 7.20 -15.69 2.16
C VAL A 115 6.42 -16.92 1.69
N ASP A 116 5.17 -16.76 1.27
CA ASP A 116 4.34 -17.86 0.79
C ASP A 116 4.89 -18.44 -0.53
N GLN A 117 5.35 -17.60 -1.47
CA GLN A 117 6.06 -18.05 -2.67
C GLN A 117 7.31 -18.87 -2.33
N LYS A 118 8.13 -18.41 -1.37
CA LYS A 118 9.33 -19.14 -0.94
C LYS A 118 9.00 -20.47 -0.24
N ARG A 119 7.82 -20.59 0.34
CA ARG A 119 7.31 -21.83 0.96
C ARG A 119 6.60 -22.74 -0.04
N GLY A 120 6.57 -22.39 -1.33
CA GLY A 120 5.88 -23.16 -2.38
C GLY A 120 4.36 -23.12 -2.26
N ARG A 121 3.80 -22.18 -1.50
CA ARG A 121 2.35 -22.03 -1.36
C ARG A 121 1.83 -21.21 -2.54
N THR A 122 0.88 -21.76 -3.28
CA THR A 122 0.21 -21.04 -4.36
C THR A 122 -1.05 -20.38 -3.83
N VAL A 123 -1.22 -19.09 -4.14
CA VAL A 123 -2.46 -18.37 -3.83
C VAL A 123 -3.53 -18.88 -4.80
N GLN A 124 -4.37 -19.79 -4.31
CA GLN A 124 -5.51 -20.35 -5.04
C GLN A 124 -6.56 -19.26 -5.26
N TRP A 125 -6.79 -18.84 -6.51
CA TRP A 125 -7.81 -17.85 -6.84
C TRP A 125 -8.83 -18.42 -7.85
N ARG A 126 -10.09 -18.55 -7.42
CA ARG A 126 -11.25 -18.97 -8.23
C ARG A 126 -11.04 -20.25 -9.09
N GLN A 127 -10.45 -21.30 -8.51
CA GLN A 127 -10.40 -22.65 -9.13
C GLN A 127 -9.70 -22.71 -10.50
N ARG A 128 -8.84 -21.74 -10.85
CA ARG A 128 -7.98 -21.81 -12.05
C ARG A 128 -6.54 -22.08 -11.62
N SER A 129 -6.09 -23.33 -11.80
CA SER A 129 -4.69 -23.71 -11.68
C SER A 129 -3.94 -23.22 -12.92
N TYR A 130 -2.99 -22.30 -12.76
CA TYR A 130 -2.06 -21.97 -13.83
C TYR A 130 -0.87 -22.92 -13.70
N GLU A 131 -0.77 -23.89 -14.62
CA GLU A 131 0.46 -24.67 -14.78
C GLU A 131 1.56 -23.73 -15.28
N THR A 132 2.59 -23.52 -14.47
CA THR A 132 3.84 -22.95 -14.96
C THR A 132 4.52 -24.00 -15.82
N LEU A 133 4.38 -23.88 -17.15
CA LEU A 133 5.18 -24.62 -18.11
C LEU A 133 6.67 -24.34 -17.83
N SER A 134 7.34 -25.27 -17.18
CA SER A 134 8.80 -25.35 -17.17
C SER A 134 9.24 -25.72 -18.58
N SER A 135 9.86 -24.77 -19.29
CA SER A 135 10.75 -25.07 -20.43
C SER A 135 12.19 -25.17 -19.93
#